data_AF-A0A940QM59-F1
#
_entry.id   AF-A0A940QM59-F1
#
_cell.length_a   1.000
_cell.length_b   1.000
_cell.length_c   1.000
_cell.angle_alpha   90.00
_cell.angle_beta   90.00
_cell.angle_gamma   90.00
#
_symmetry.space_group_name_H-M   'P 1'
#
loop_
_entity.id
_entity.type
_entity.pdbx_description
1 polymer ?
#
loop_
_entity_poly.entity_id
_entity_poly.type
_entity_poly.pdbx_seq_one_letter_code
_entity_poly.pdbx_strand_id
1 'polypeptide(L)'
;MDEKDEKKDIIPAAEETQKPADAPDSDVQSDGEYTGMSKGKAAFLKMLPMLIVLVCTGLFMWGIKFVIGIFYAPHDEVFTKQDGDTTYTVVKCYQNPSSYFYVYDSDKFVWNEADYDNVAGEHNDAHLLKVPEVYFVLNESAPDMETTTVKLLTEGNALKVYQFGEFILYRLEGQYGVFAPLRDYTESATSRKNDLYVVRQLLKNDAWQGFVMPYETEDDFQTILERLEWHLDTEYVEDQ
;
A
#
# COMPACT_ATOMS: atom_id res chain seq x y z
N MET A 1 37.53 59.92 -27.89
CA MET A 1 37.45 58.87 -28.93
C MET A 1 37.44 57.55 -28.19
N ASP A 2 36.35 56.81 -28.41
CA ASP A 2 36.10 55.40 -28.14
C ASP A 2 36.16 54.96 -26.67
N GLU A 3 35.03 54.74 -25.98
CA GLU A 3 34.01 53.69 -26.20
C GLU A 3 34.59 52.28 -26.08
N LYS A 4 34.34 51.61 -24.93
CA LYS A 4 33.60 50.33 -24.86
C LYS A 4 33.65 49.67 -23.47
N ASP A 5 32.47 49.67 -22.88
CA ASP A 5 31.70 48.59 -22.24
C ASP A 5 32.31 47.39 -21.48
N GLU A 6 31.57 47.14 -20.39
CA GLU A 6 31.24 45.87 -19.70
C GLU A 6 32.27 45.18 -18.79
N LYS A 7 32.01 45.26 -17.46
CA LYS A 7 31.51 44.09 -16.68
C LYS A 7 31.23 44.38 -15.20
N LYS A 8 30.15 43.73 -14.75
CA LYS A 8 29.92 43.05 -13.45
C LYS A 8 29.61 43.87 -12.19
N ASP A 9 28.47 43.46 -11.61
CA ASP A 9 28.18 43.15 -10.20
C ASP A 9 28.62 44.14 -9.12
N ILE A 10 27.65 44.55 -8.29
CA ILE A 10 27.62 44.41 -6.82
C ILE A 10 26.64 45.46 -6.24
N ILE A 11 25.77 44.97 -5.35
CA ILE A 11 24.76 45.72 -4.56
C ILE A 11 25.44 46.84 -3.75
N PRO A 12 24.77 48.00 -3.54
CA PRO A 12 24.53 48.36 -2.14
C PRO A 12 23.14 48.94 -1.85
N ALA A 13 22.84 48.92 -0.56
CA ALA A 13 21.60 49.32 0.09
C ALA A 13 21.25 50.81 -0.04
N ALA A 14 19.94 51.03 0.04
CA ALA A 14 19.18 52.15 0.59
C ALA A 14 19.82 53.55 0.62
N GLU A 15 19.11 54.53 0.02
CA GLU A 15 18.69 55.70 0.79
C GLU A 15 17.55 56.49 0.11
N GLU A 16 16.91 57.28 0.97
CA GLU A 16 15.58 57.87 0.94
C GLU A 16 15.28 58.87 -0.18
N THR A 17 14.03 58.84 -0.62
CA THR A 17 13.41 59.86 -1.48
C THR A 17 12.98 61.07 -0.65
N GLN A 18 13.43 62.25 -1.05
CA GLN A 18 12.96 63.55 -0.53
C GLN A 18 11.71 64.10 -1.24
N LYS A 19 10.95 64.91 -0.48
CA LYS A 19 10.14 66.12 -0.81
C LYS A 19 8.69 65.98 -1.35
N PRO A 20 7.84 67.04 -1.26
CA PRO A 20 7.70 68.10 -0.23
C PRO A 20 6.22 68.42 0.17
N ALA A 21 6.09 69.41 1.07
CA ALA A 21 4.89 69.97 1.73
C ALA A 21 3.76 70.56 0.83
N ASP A 22 2.49 70.46 1.26
CA ASP A 22 1.69 71.50 1.97
C ASP A 22 0.18 71.16 2.05
N ALA A 23 -0.35 71.01 3.29
CA ALA A 23 -1.69 71.19 3.93
C ALA A 23 -3.04 70.91 3.18
N PRO A 24 -4.20 70.63 3.87
CA PRO A 24 -4.49 70.76 5.32
C PRO A 24 -5.17 69.53 6.00
N ASP A 25 -5.30 69.63 7.33
CA ASP A 25 -6.12 68.76 8.20
C ASP A 25 -7.55 68.57 7.69
N SER A 26 -8.02 67.32 7.62
CA SER A 26 -9.31 66.89 8.15
C SER A 26 -9.51 65.39 7.98
N ASP A 27 -10.05 64.80 9.05
CA ASP A 27 -10.72 63.52 9.11
C ASP A 27 -9.84 62.27 9.04
N VAL A 28 -9.37 61.90 10.24
CA VAL A 28 -9.23 60.50 10.64
C VAL A 28 -10.55 59.80 10.26
N GLN A 29 -10.55 59.05 9.17
CA GLN A 29 -11.60 58.09 8.87
C GLN A 29 -11.62 57.09 10.01
N SER A 30 -12.57 57.29 10.93
CA SER A 30 -12.93 56.31 11.93
C SER A 30 -13.22 55.00 11.23
N ASP A 31 -12.48 53.97 11.62
CA ASP A 31 -12.83 52.57 11.42
C ASP A 31 -14.34 52.43 11.49
N GLY A 32 -14.95 51.93 10.41
CA GLY A 32 -16.39 51.83 10.27
C GLY A 32 -17.01 51.12 11.47
N GLU A 33 -17.45 51.90 12.46
CA GLU A 33 -18.34 51.46 13.50
C GLU A 33 -19.60 50.99 12.78
N TYR A 34 -19.89 49.69 12.88
CA TYR A 34 -21.20 49.14 12.62
C TYR A 34 -22.18 49.76 13.62
N THR A 35 -22.64 50.97 13.33
CA THR A 35 -23.51 51.76 14.19
C THR A 35 -24.86 51.07 14.33
N GLY A 36 -25.16 50.64 15.56
CA GLY A 36 -26.45 50.02 15.94
C GLY A 36 -26.39 48.54 16.37
N MET A 37 -25.23 47.88 16.34
CA MET A 37 -25.14 46.46 16.70
C MET A 37 -24.71 46.25 18.17
N SER A 38 -25.37 45.34 18.89
CA SER A 38 -24.96 45.00 20.27
C SER A 38 -23.55 44.42 20.28
N LYS A 39 -22.78 44.65 21.35
CA LYS A 39 -21.36 44.20 21.47
C LYS A 39 -21.19 42.70 21.16
N GLY A 40 -22.17 41.86 21.51
CA GLY A 40 -22.18 40.44 21.18
C GLY A 40 -22.31 40.15 19.68
N LYS A 41 -23.12 40.93 18.95
CA LYS A 41 -23.27 40.78 17.50
C LYS A 41 -22.03 41.27 16.74
N ALA A 42 -21.39 42.34 17.22
CA ALA A 42 -20.13 42.82 16.65
C ALA A 42 -18.97 41.82 16.86
N ALA A 43 -18.89 41.21 18.05
CA ALA A 43 -17.93 40.14 18.32
C ALA A 43 -18.18 38.89 17.47
N PHE A 44 -19.45 38.50 17.28
CA PHE A 44 -19.82 37.40 16.40
C PHE A 44 -19.47 37.67 14.94
N LEU A 45 -19.72 38.88 14.41
CA LEU A 45 -19.33 39.25 13.04
C LEU A 45 -17.81 39.18 12.82
N LYS A 46 -17.00 39.54 13.84
CA LYS A 46 -15.54 39.41 13.76
C LYS A 46 -15.07 37.95 13.73
N MET A 47 -15.80 37.06 14.39
CA MET A 47 -15.51 35.62 14.39
C MET A 47 -16.12 34.87 13.19
N LEU A 48 -17.08 35.48 12.49
CA LEU A 48 -17.82 34.88 11.38
C LEU A 48 -16.91 34.38 10.24
N PRO A 49 -15.88 35.12 9.78
CA PRO A 49 -14.99 34.63 8.72
C PRO A 49 -14.24 33.36 9.15
N MET A 50 -13.77 33.31 10.40
CA MET A 50 -13.07 32.14 10.96
C MET A 50 -14.01 30.93 11.08
N LEU A 51 -15.26 31.16 11.51
CA LEU A 51 -16.29 30.13 11.59
C LEU A 51 -16.66 29.58 10.22
N ILE A 52 -16.78 30.45 9.21
CA ILE A 52 -17.01 30.05 7.81
C ILE A 52 -15.83 29.21 7.31
N VAL A 53 -14.58 29.63 7.57
CA VAL A 53 -13.40 28.84 7.18
C VAL A 53 -13.42 27.47 7.85
N LEU A 54 -13.69 27.38 9.16
CA LEU A 54 -13.79 26.10 9.87
C LEU A 54 -14.86 25.18 9.30
N VAL A 55 -16.05 25.70 9.01
CA VAL A 55 -17.15 24.94 8.40
C VAL A 55 -16.77 24.50 6.97
N CYS A 56 -16.21 25.40 6.16
CA CYS A 56 -15.76 25.08 4.80
C CYS A 56 -14.63 24.06 4.79
N THR A 57 -13.65 24.15 5.70
CA THR A 57 -12.57 23.16 5.83
C THR A 57 -13.11 21.80 6.29
N GLY A 58 -14.06 21.78 7.21
CA GLY A 58 -14.74 20.54 7.63
C GLY A 58 -15.54 19.90 6.49
N LEU A 59 -16.33 20.68 5.76
CA LEU A 59 -17.08 20.23 4.59
C LEU A 59 -16.16 19.78 3.45
N PHE A 60 -15.03 20.46 3.26
CA PHE A 60 -14.02 20.13 2.26
C PHE A 60 -13.29 18.83 2.61
N MET A 61 -12.86 18.64 3.86
CA MET A 61 -12.29 17.37 4.32
C MET A 61 -13.30 16.22 4.20
N TRP A 62 -14.57 16.47 4.54
CA TRP A 62 -15.64 15.49 4.36
C TRP A 62 -15.86 15.17 2.87
N GLY A 63 -15.88 16.18 2.00
CA GLY A 63 -16.00 16.02 0.56
C GLY A 63 -14.82 15.26 -0.05
N ILE A 64 -13.59 15.54 0.37
CA ILE A 64 -12.40 14.78 -0.07
C ILE A 64 -12.51 13.32 0.38
N LYS A 65 -12.85 13.05 1.65
CA LYS A 65 -13.04 11.68 2.14
C LYS A 65 -14.15 10.95 1.37
N PHE A 66 -15.24 11.65 1.04
CA PHE A 66 -16.34 11.09 0.26
C PHE A 66 -15.90 10.74 -1.18
N VAL A 67 -15.17 11.65 -1.84
CA VAL A 67 -14.65 11.42 -3.20
C VAL A 67 -13.61 10.29 -3.20
N ILE A 68 -12.66 10.29 -2.26
CA ILE A 68 -11.68 9.20 -2.13
C ILE A 68 -12.38 7.88 -1.82
N GLY A 69 -13.36 7.88 -0.92
CA GLY A 69 -14.16 6.70 -0.60
C GLY A 69 -14.95 6.16 -1.81
N ILE A 70 -15.35 6.99 -2.77
CA ILE A 70 -16.04 6.52 -3.98
C ILE A 70 -15.06 5.96 -5.02
N PHE A 71 -13.92 6.62 -5.23
CA PHE A 71 -12.98 6.24 -6.30
C PHE A 71 -11.90 5.24 -5.86
N TYR A 72 -11.66 5.11 -4.56
CA TYR A 72 -10.61 4.29 -3.96
C TYR A 72 -11.13 3.41 -2.82
N ALA A 73 -12.45 3.17 -2.72
CA ALA A 73 -12.94 2.14 -1.80
C ALA A 73 -12.29 0.80 -2.15
N PRO A 74 -11.58 0.16 -1.20
CA PRO A 74 -11.11 -1.20 -1.41
C PRO A 74 -12.33 -2.08 -1.64
N HIS A 75 -12.30 -2.85 -2.72
CA HIS A 75 -13.33 -3.82 -3.03
C HIS A 75 -12.75 -5.21 -2.80
N ASP A 76 -13.36 -5.94 -1.85
CA ASP A 76 -12.97 -7.30 -1.52
C ASP A 76 -13.83 -8.29 -2.29
N GLU A 77 -13.16 -9.17 -3.03
CA GLU A 77 -13.75 -10.34 -3.65
C GLU A 77 -13.36 -11.57 -2.81
N VAL A 78 -14.34 -12.39 -2.45
CA VAL A 78 -14.12 -13.56 -1.59
C VAL A 78 -14.36 -14.83 -2.39
N PHE A 79 -13.36 -15.71 -2.36
CA PHE A 79 -13.38 -16.99 -3.05
C PHE A 79 -13.23 -18.12 -2.04
N THR A 80 -13.84 -19.26 -2.35
CA THR A 80 -13.67 -20.49 -1.58
C THR A 80 -12.85 -21.48 -2.39
N LYS A 81 -11.81 -22.05 -1.78
CA LYS A 81 -10.92 -23.04 -2.41
C LYS A 81 -10.85 -24.28 -1.55
N GLN A 82 -10.90 -25.44 -2.17
CA GLN A 82 -10.87 -26.73 -1.46
C GLN A 82 -9.61 -27.50 -1.82
N ASP A 83 -8.98 -28.07 -0.80
CA ASP A 83 -7.80 -28.92 -0.90
C ASP A 83 -8.01 -30.15 0.00
N GLY A 84 -8.47 -31.24 -0.62
CA GLY A 84 -8.92 -32.43 0.12
C GLY A 84 -10.06 -32.09 1.09
N ASP A 85 -9.83 -32.32 2.38
CA ASP A 85 -10.78 -32.04 3.45
C ASP A 85 -10.68 -30.60 3.99
N THR A 86 -9.66 -29.83 3.57
CA THR A 86 -9.46 -28.45 4.05
C THR A 86 -10.12 -27.46 3.09
N THR A 87 -10.81 -26.47 3.65
CA THR A 87 -11.41 -25.38 2.89
C THR A 87 -10.72 -24.06 3.23
N TYR A 88 -10.28 -23.33 2.22
CA TYR A 88 -9.65 -22.03 2.34
C TYR A 88 -10.58 -20.92 1.86
N THR A 89 -10.59 -19.83 2.61
CA THR A 89 -11.21 -18.57 2.20
C THR A 89 -10.11 -17.68 1.67
N VAL A 90 -10.21 -17.30 0.40
CA VAL A 90 -9.27 -16.37 -0.24
C VAL A 90 -9.95 -15.03 -0.41
N VAL A 91 -9.39 -14.00 0.19
CA VAL A 91 -9.86 -12.62 0.01
C VAL A 91 -8.91 -11.90 -0.93
N LYS A 92 -9.44 -11.41 -2.04
CA LYS A 92 -8.74 -10.55 -2.99
C LYS A 92 -9.20 -9.12 -2.76
N CYS A 93 -8.31 -8.29 -2.25
CA CYS A 93 -8.53 -6.86 -2.10
C CYS A 93 -7.86 -6.12 -3.26
N TYR A 94 -8.65 -5.40 -4.06
CA TYR A 94 -8.11 -4.59 -5.16
C TYR A 94 -7.75 -3.18 -4.68
N GLN A 95 -6.48 -2.79 -4.86
CA GLN A 95 -5.97 -1.44 -4.62
C GLN A 95 -5.14 -1.00 -5.83
N ASN A 96 -5.79 -0.41 -6.83
CA ASN A 96 -5.15 0.01 -8.09
C ASN A 96 -3.78 0.72 -7.85
N PRO A 97 -2.64 0.19 -8.36
CA PRO A 97 -2.51 -0.88 -9.37
C PRO A 97 -2.34 -2.31 -8.84
N SER A 98 -2.26 -2.52 -7.54
CA SER A 98 -1.91 -3.80 -6.92
C SER A 98 -3.14 -4.58 -6.44
N SER A 99 -3.03 -5.91 -6.45
CA SER A 99 -4.01 -6.81 -5.85
C SER A 99 -3.39 -7.52 -4.64
N TYR A 100 -4.06 -7.44 -3.51
CA TYR A 100 -3.66 -8.13 -2.29
C TYR A 100 -4.47 -9.42 -2.17
N PHE A 101 -3.80 -10.51 -1.82
CA PHE A 101 -4.42 -11.81 -1.61
C PHE A 101 -4.13 -12.29 -0.20
N TYR A 102 -5.18 -12.65 0.53
CA TYR A 102 -5.11 -13.21 1.87
C TYR A 102 -5.73 -14.59 1.84
N VAL A 103 -5.01 -15.59 2.34
CA VAL A 103 -5.50 -16.98 2.42
C VAL A 103 -5.75 -17.31 3.89
N TYR A 104 -6.97 -17.70 4.19
CA TYR A 104 -7.41 -18.11 5.53
C TYR A 104 -7.87 -19.57 5.53
N ASP A 105 -7.65 -20.25 6.64
CA ASP A 105 -8.32 -21.51 6.96
C ASP A 105 -9.78 -21.21 7.33
N SER A 106 -10.73 -21.77 6.58
CA SER A 106 -12.16 -21.48 6.74
C SER A 106 -12.75 -22.06 8.03
N ASP A 107 -12.06 -23.01 8.66
CA ASP A 107 -12.47 -23.50 9.99
C ASP A 107 -12.16 -22.49 11.10
N LYS A 108 -11.20 -21.59 10.85
CA LYS A 108 -10.76 -20.56 11.81
C LYS A 108 -11.24 -19.15 11.47
N PHE A 109 -11.66 -18.93 10.23
CA PHE A 109 -12.01 -17.62 9.70
C PHE A 109 -13.37 -17.66 9.00
N VAL A 110 -14.23 -16.71 9.36
CA VAL A 110 -15.52 -16.49 8.71
C VAL A 110 -15.53 -15.07 8.17
N TRP A 111 -15.74 -14.95 6.86
CA TRP A 111 -15.86 -13.65 6.20
C TRP A 111 -17.06 -12.86 6.75
N ASN A 112 -16.84 -11.59 7.08
CA ASN A 112 -17.88 -10.64 7.43
C ASN A 112 -17.54 -9.27 6.83
N GLU A 113 -18.25 -8.86 5.79
CA GLU A 113 -18.03 -7.61 5.06
C GLU A 113 -18.07 -6.38 5.99
N ALA A 114 -18.94 -6.38 7.00
CA ALA A 114 -19.08 -5.29 7.95
C ALA A 114 -17.82 -5.00 8.78
N ASP A 115 -16.89 -5.96 8.90
CA ASP A 115 -15.61 -5.77 9.58
C ASP A 115 -14.67 -4.86 8.75
N TYR A 116 -14.96 -4.65 7.46
CA TYR A 116 -14.10 -3.99 6.47
C TYR A 116 -14.71 -2.74 5.82
N ASP A 117 -16.02 -2.49 6.01
CA ASP A 117 -16.74 -1.36 5.41
C ASP A 117 -16.22 0.05 5.79
N ASN A 118 -15.47 0.18 6.88
CA ASN A 118 -15.08 1.48 7.46
C ASN A 118 -13.58 1.79 7.45
N VAL A 119 -12.75 0.93 6.84
CA VAL A 119 -11.27 1.00 6.94
C VAL A 119 -10.60 1.53 5.67
N ALA A 120 -11.11 2.63 5.12
CA ALA A 120 -10.48 3.29 3.98
C ALA A 120 -9.04 3.74 4.32
N GLY A 121 -8.04 3.10 3.70
CA GLY A 121 -6.61 3.35 3.92
C GLY A 121 -5.91 2.46 4.97
N GLU A 122 -6.68 1.74 5.80
CA GLU A 122 -6.17 0.77 6.81
C GLU A 122 -6.59 -0.67 6.49
N HIS A 123 -7.11 -0.88 5.28
CA HIS A 123 -7.74 -2.12 4.86
C HIS A 123 -6.81 -3.34 4.88
N ASN A 124 -5.54 -3.14 4.48
CA ASN A 124 -4.53 -4.18 4.58
C ASN A 124 -4.29 -4.60 6.04
N ASP A 125 -4.20 -3.64 6.95
CA ASP A 125 -3.96 -3.91 8.37
C ASP A 125 -5.17 -4.65 8.98
N ALA A 126 -6.39 -4.32 8.57
CA ALA A 126 -7.59 -5.04 8.98
C ALA A 126 -7.54 -6.53 8.61
N HIS A 127 -7.07 -6.86 7.39
CA HIS A 127 -6.87 -8.25 6.97
C HIS A 127 -5.73 -8.93 7.75
N LEU A 128 -4.62 -8.24 7.96
CA LEU A 128 -3.47 -8.77 8.71
C LEU A 128 -3.78 -9.02 10.19
N LEU A 129 -4.67 -8.23 10.81
CA LEU A 129 -5.15 -8.44 12.18
C LEU A 129 -5.92 -9.75 12.35
N LYS A 130 -6.54 -10.27 11.28
CA LYS A 130 -7.18 -11.60 11.27
C LYS A 130 -6.18 -12.74 11.12
N VAL A 131 -4.89 -12.42 10.95
CA VAL A 131 -3.76 -13.36 10.93
C VAL A 131 -3.94 -14.43 9.84
N PRO A 132 -3.86 -14.05 8.55
CA PRO A 132 -3.95 -15.01 7.46
C PRO A 132 -2.89 -16.10 7.58
N GLU A 133 -3.17 -17.26 6.99
CA GLU A 133 -2.20 -18.35 6.90
C GLU A 133 -1.02 -17.92 6.02
N VAL A 134 -1.31 -17.30 4.88
CA VAL A 134 -0.34 -16.62 4.00
C VAL A 134 -0.98 -15.41 3.33
N TYR A 135 -0.17 -14.43 2.92
CA TYR A 135 -0.61 -13.32 2.09
C TYR A 135 0.46 -12.96 1.05
N PHE A 136 0.04 -12.33 -0.05
CA PHE A 136 0.97 -11.70 -0.98
C PHE A 136 0.32 -10.52 -1.72
N VAL A 137 1.17 -9.72 -2.36
CA VAL A 137 0.77 -8.57 -3.17
C VAL A 137 1.25 -8.79 -4.59
N LEU A 138 0.37 -8.56 -5.56
CA LEU A 138 0.65 -8.68 -6.97
C LEU A 138 0.49 -7.32 -7.66
N ASN A 139 1.54 -6.87 -8.34
CA ASN A 139 1.58 -5.58 -9.03
C ASN A 139 1.23 -5.68 -10.53
N GLU A 140 0.64 -6.79 -10.94
CA GLU A 140 0.21 -7.09 -12.31
C GLU A 140 -1.25 -7.57 -12.30
N SER A 141 -1.74 -7.96 -13.48
CA SER A 141 -3.07 -8.53 -13.64
C SER A 141 -3.29 -9.68 -12.65
N ALA A 142 -4.37 -9.57 -11.85
CA ALA A 142 -4.75 -10.61 -10.91
C ALA A 142 -4.96 -11.96 -11.64
N PRO A 143 -4.50 -13.08 -11.07
CA PRO A 143 -4.78 -14.40 -11.62
C PRO A 143 -6.29 -14.69 -11.60
N ASP A 144 -6.72 -15.56 -12.51
CA ASP A 144 -8.10 -16.04 -12.53
C ASP A 144 -8.36 -16.94 -11.32
N MET A 145 -9.15 -16.42 -10.38
CA MET A 145 -9.45 -17.13 -9.15
C MET A 145 -10.33 -18.36 -9.34
N GLU A 146 -10.96 -18.59 -10.50
CA GLU A 146 -11.68 -19.85 -10.74
C GLU A 146 -10.70 -21.00 -10.94
N THR A 147 -9.63 -20.76 -11.69
CA THR A 147 -8.64 -21.78 -12.07
C THR A 147 -7.43 -21.85 -11.13
N THR A 148 -7.22 -20.82 -10.30
CA THR A 148 -6.09 -20.77 -9.36
C THR A 148 -6.19 -21.86 -8.28
N THR A 149 -5.16 -22.70 -8.18
CA THR A 149 -5.00 -23.71 -7.12
C THR A 149 -4.56 -23.06 -5.82
N VAL A 150 -5.16 -23.46 -4.69
CA VAL A 150 -4.67 -23.13 -3.35
C VAL A 150 -4.52 -24.42 -2.57
N LYS A 151 -3.31 -24.74 -2.14
CA LYS A 151 -2.98 -26.05 -1.55
C LYS A 151 -1.88 -25.94 -0.52
N LEU A 152 -2.00 -26.67 0.58
CA LEU A 152 -0.91 -26.79 1.55
C LEU A 152 0.11 -27.82 1.04
N LEU A 153 1.37 -27.41 0.92
CA LEU A 153 2.46 -28.29 0.48
C LEU A 153 3.19 -28.91 1.66
N THR A 154 3.50 -28.10 2.68
CA THR A 154 4.16 -28.59 3.89
C THR A 154 3.89 -27.68 5.08
N GLU A 155 3.87 -28.26 6.27
CA GLU A 155 3.83 -27.54 7.54
C GLU A 155 4.73 -28.20 8.58
N GLY A 156 5.32 -27.39 9.46
CA GLY A 156 6.18 -27.86 10.56
C GLY A 156 7.27 -26.86 10.89
N ASN A 157 7.85 -26.95 12.09
CA ASN A 157 8.95 -26.06 12.54
C ASN A 157 8.66 -24.56 12.34
N ALA A 158 7.43 -24.11 12.65
CA ALA A 158 6.96 -22.74 12.43
C ALA A 158 6.97 -22.27 10.95
N LEU A 159 7.10 -23.21 10.01
CA LEU A 159 6.91 -23.00 8.58
C LEU A 159 5.54 -23.55 8.15
N LYS A 160 4.83 -22.77 7.33
CA LYS A 160 3.74 -23.25 6.47
C LYS A 160 4.02 -22.83 5.05
N VAL A 161 3.85 -23.73 4.08
CA VAL A 161 4.08 -23.46 2.66
C VAL A 161 2.85 -23.85 1.87
N TYR A 162 2.35 -22.93 1.08
CA TYR A 162 1.19 -23.08 0.22
C TYR A 162 1.57 -22.87 -1.24
N GLN A 163 0.96 -23.65 -2.11
CA GLN A 163 0.84 -23.30 -3.51
C GLN A 163 -0.31 -22.30 -3.68
N PHE A 164 -0.08 -21.25 -4.46
CA PHE A 164 -1.11 -20.34 -4.96
C PHE A 164 -0.91 -20.17 -6.46
N GLY A 165 -1.62 -20.94 -7.29
CA GLY A 165 -1.40 -20.99 -8.73
C GLY A 165 0.05 -21.38 -9.06
N GLU A 166 0.80 -20.47 -9.68
CA GLU A 166 2.24 -20.63 -9.96
C GLU A 166 3.17 -20.18 -8.84
N PHE A 167 2.63 -19.52 -7.80
CA PHE A 167 3.40 -18.97 -6.70
C PHE A 167 3.55 -19.97 -5.56
N ILE A 168 4.66 -19.86 -4.84
CA ILE A 168 4.85 -20.45 -3.52
C ILE A 168 4.71 -19.35 -2.49
N LEU A 169 3.70 -19.47 -1.63
CA LEU A 169 3.48 -18.60 -0.50
C LEU A 169 3.93 -19.31 0.77
N TYR A 170 4.51 -18.60 1.72
CA TYR A 170 4.87 -19.21 2.99
C TYR A 170 4.72 -18.26 4.17
N ARG A 171 4.62 -18.86 5.35
CA ARG A 171 4.73 -18.18 6.63
C ARG A 171 5.78 -18.89 7.47
N LEU A 172 6.90 -18.21 7.72
CA LEU A 172 8.04 -18.72 8.47
C LEU A 172 8.24 -17.86 9.72
N GLU A 173 8.12 -18.47 10.90
CA GLU A 173 8.29 -17.77 12.19
C GLU A 173 7.42 -16.51 12.32
N GLY A 174 6.24 -16.52 11.69
CA GLY A 174 5.31 -15.39 11.67
C GLY A 174 5.55 -14.38 10.56
N GLN A 175 6.66 -14.46 9.82
CA GLN A 175 6.94 -13.63 8.65
C GLN A 175 6.36 -14.27 7.39
N TYR A 176 5.76 -13.45 6.53
CA TYR A 176 5.17 -13.90 5.27
C TYR A 176 6.16 -13.78 4.12
N GLY A 177 6.05 -14.69 3.17
CA GLY A 177 6.83 -14.62 1.95
C GLY A 177 6.21 -15.26 0.73
N VAL A 178 6.78 -14.89 -0.41
CA VAL A 178 6.31 -15.30 -1.73
C VAL A 178 7.46 -15.33 -2.72
N PHE A 179 7.51 -16.39 -3.52
CA PHE A 179 8.32 -16.43 -4.73
C PHE A 179 7.58 -17.20 -5.83
N ALA A 180 7.96 -16.93 -7.08
CA ALA A 180 7.39 -17.56 -8.25
C ALA A 180 8.43 -18.51 -8.87
N PRO A 181 8.49 -19.80 -8.47
CA PRO A 181 9.52 -20.73 -8.95
C PRO A 181 9.47 -20.97 -10.46
N LEU A 182 8.31 -20.78 -11.09
CA LEU A 182 8.12 -20.99 -12.52
C LEU A 182 8.46 -19.77 -13.38
N ARG A 183 8.79 -18.64 -12.75
CA ARG A 183 9.22 -17.41 -13.43
C ARG A 183 10.73 -17.28 -13.29
N ASP A 184 11.36 -16.51 -14.17
CA ASP A 184 12.76 -16.09 -13.98
C ASP A 184 12.84 -15.36 -12.63
N TYR A 185 13.52 -15.97 -11.65
CA TYR A 185 13.61 -15.46 -10.28
C TYR A 185 14.30 -14.09 -10.29
N THR A 186 13.51 -13.04 -10.44
CA THR A 186 14.01 -11.66 -10.57
C THR A 186 13.41 -10.75 -9.50
N GLU A 187 12.31 -11.15 -8.87
CA GLU A 187 11.59 -10.33 -7.89
C GLU A 187 10.96 -11.22 -6.80
N SER A 188 11.75 -11.68 -5.83
CA SER A 188 11.19 -12.14 -4.56
C SER A 188 11.01 -10.95 -3.63
N ALA A 189 9.83 -10.82 -3.06
CA ALA A 189 9.54 -9.81 -2.05
C ALA A 189 10.16 -10.14 -0.68
N THR A 190 10.85 -11.28 -0.57
CA THR A 190 11.38 -11.82 0.68
C THR A 190 12.89 -12.05 0.69
N SER A 191 13.42 -12.27 1.89
CA SER A 191 14.84 -12.57 2.05
C SER A 191 15.17 -13.85 1.30
N ARG A 192 16.15 -13.77 0.38
CA ARG A 192 16.72 -14.91 -0.36
C ARG A 192 17.00 -16.13 0.53
N LYS A 193 17.46 -15.90 1.76
CA LYS A 193 17.74 -16.95 2.75
C LYS A 193 16.48 -17.74 3.14
N ASN A 194 15.35 -17.06 3.31
CA ASN A 194 14.09 -17.69 3.65
C ASN A 194 13.55 -18.50 2.46
N ASP A 195 13.66 -17.94 1.25
CA ASP A 195 13.26 -18.65 0.03
C ASP A 195 14.10 -19.91 -0.18
N LEU A 196 15.43 -19.82 0.01
CA LEU A 196 16.33 -20.97 -0.04
C LEU A 196 15.97 -22.03 1.03
N TYR A 197 15.61 -21.60 2.24
CA TYR A 197 15.17 -22.51 3.29
C TYR A 197 13.88 -23.24 2.89
N VAL A 198 12.90 -22.53 2.33
CA VAL A 198 11.62 -23.11 1.87
C VAL A 198 11.86 -24.11 0.75
N VAL A 199 12.65 -23.74 -0.27
CA VAL A 199 13.02 -24.64 -1.38
C VAL A 199 13.65 -25.93 -0.84
N ARG A 200 14.61 -25.82 0.08
CA ARG A 200 15.24 -26.97 0.75
C ARG A 200 14.25 -27.84 1.53
N GLN A 201 13.27 -27.24 2.21
CA GLN A 201 12.23 -28.02 2.92
C GLN A 201 11.31 -28.76 1.95
N LEU A 202 10.97 -28.14 0.82
CA LEU A 202 10.16 -28.76 -0.23
C LEU A 202 10.88 -29.97 -0.83
N LEU A 203 12.16 -29.82 -1.18
CA LEU A 203 13.00 -30.89 -1.73
C LEU A 203 13.25 -32.01 -0.71
N LYS A 204 13.65 -31.68 0.52
CA LYS A 204 14.05 -32.66 1.54
C LYS A 204 12.94 -33.65 1.93
N ASN A 205 11.69 -33.20 1.94
CA ASN A 205 10.55 -33.99 2.42
C ASN A 205 9.67 -34.50 1.28
N ASP A 206 10.12 -34.39 0.03
CA ASP A 206 9.34 -34.68 -1.18
C ASP A 206 7.99 -33.92 -1.27
N ALA A 207 7.85 -32.84 -0.51
CA ALA A 207 6.61 -32.03 -0.46
C ALA A 207 6.35 -31.31 -1.79
N TRP A 208 7.39 -31.13 -2.62
CA TRP A 208 7.27 -30.65 -4.00
C TRP A 208 6.33 -31.51 -4.86
N GLN A 209 6.17 -32.80 -4.56
CA GLN A 209 5.25 -33.69 -5.28
C GLN A 209 3.79 -33.27 -5.13
N GLY A 210 3.48 -32.53 -4.06
CA GLY A 210 2.15 -31.97 -3.84
C GLY A 210 1.82 -30.83 -4.79
N PHE A 211 2.82 -30.20 -5.43
CA PHE A 211 2.62 -29.06 -6.31
C PHE A 211 1.95 -29.48 -7.62
N VAL A 212 0.88 -28.78 -7.96
CA VAL A 212 0.11 -29.03 -9.20
C VAL A 212 0.56 -28.03 -10.25
N MET A 213 1.23 -28.49 -11.30
CA MET A 213 1.69 -27.60 -12.36
C MET A 213 0.50 -26.85 -13.00
N PRO A 214 0.50 -25.50 -13.00
CA PRO A 214 -0.62 -24.71 -13.55
C PRO A 214 -0.67 -24.73 -15.08
N TYR A 215 0.43 -25.12 -15.74
CA TYR A 215 0.55 -25.27 -17.18
C TYR A 215 1.58 -26.37 -17.51
N GLU A 216 1.51 -26.92 -18.73
CA GLU A 216 2.47 -27.93 -19.19
C GLU A 216 3.85 -27.29 -19.43
N THR A 217 4.89 -27.95 -18.94
CA THR A 217 6.30 -27.57 -19.11
C THR A 217 7.14 -28.79 -19.44
N GLU A 218 8.30 -28.58 -20.08
CA GLU A 218 9.25 -29.67 -20.38
C GLU A 218 9.95 -30.17 -19.11
N ASP A 219 10.25 -29.26 -18.19
CA ASP A 219 10.87 -29.57 -16.91
C ASP A 219 9.81 -29.93 -15.87
N ASP A 220 10.10 -30.95 -15.04
CA ASP A 220 9.31 -31.20 -13.85
C ASP A 220 9.61 -30.17 -12.75
N PHE A 221 8.69 -30.10 -11.78
CA PHE A 221 8.80 -29.11 -10.71
C PHE A 221 10.03 -29.33 -9.83
N GLN A 222 10.48 -30.57 -9.64
CA GLN A 222 11.68 -30.89 -8.88
C GLN A 222 12.91 -30.24 -9.53
N THR A 223 13.09 -30.40 -10.84
CA THR A 223 14.20 -29.84 -11.61
C THR A 223 14.20 -28.31 -11.56
N ILE A 224 13.02 -27.69 -11.54
CA ILE A 224 12.88 -26.25 -11.34
C ILE A 224 13.38 -25.84 -9.95
N LEU A 225 12.94 -26.53 -8.90
CA LEU A 225 13.37 -26.26 -7.52
C LEU A 225 14.87 -26.48 -7.30
N GLU A 226 15.47 -27.51 -7.89
CA GLU A 226 16.91 -27.78 -7.78
C GLU A 226 17.75 -26.68 -8.44
N ARG A 227 17.33 -26.17 -9.60
CA ARG A 227 17.97 -25.01 -10.24
C ARG A 227 17.82 -23.75 -9.39
N LEU A 228 16.64 -23.53 -8.82
CA LEU A 228 16.39 -22.40 -7.95
C LEU A 228 17.23 -22.48 -6.66
N GLU A 229 17.37 -23.67 -6.06
CA GLU A 229 18.25 -23.89 -4.91
C GLU A 229 19.68 -23.50 -5.25
N TRP A 230 20.21 -23.98 -6.37
CA TRP A 230 21.58 -23.67 -6.80
C TRP A 230 21.79 -22.17 -7.03
N HIS A 231 20.82 -21.50 -7.68
CA HIS A 231 20.86 -20.07 -7.94
C HIS A 231 20.86 -19.26 -6.63
N LEU A 232 19.94 -19.58 -5.72
CA LEU A 232 19.82 -18.91 -4.42
C LEU A 232 21.04 -19.14 -3.53
N ASP A 233 21.60 -20.35 -3.53
CA ASP A 233 22.79 -20.68 -2.74
C ASP A 233 24.04 -19.98 -3.28
N THR A 234 24.18 -19.87 -4.61
CA THR A 234 25.33 -19.20 -5.24
C THR A 234 25.30 -17.69 -4.99
N GLU A 235 24.16 -17.03 -5.21
CA GLU A 235 24.04 -15.58 -4.95
C GLU A 235 24.18 -15.24 -3.47
N TYR A 236 23.71 -16.11 -2.56
CA TYR A 236 23.82 -15.87 -1.12
C TYR A 236 25.28 -15.90 -0.62
N VAL A 237 26.18 -16.62 -1.29
CA VAL A 237 27.61 -16.66 -0.95
C VAL A 237 28.33 -15.39 -1.41
N GLU A 238 27.85 -14.72 -2.45
CA GLU A 238 28.44 -13.45 -2.94
C GLU A 238 28.07 -12.24 -2.07
N ASP A 239 26.97 -12.31 -1.31
CA ASP A 239 26.48 -11.25 -0.42
C ASP A 239 27.08 -11.28 1.01
N GLN A 240 27.99 -12.22 1.33
CA GLN A 240 28.70 -12.34 2.63
C GLN A 240 30.12 -11.77 2.60
#